data_AF-A0A945G5Y4-F1
#
_entry.id   AF-A0A945G5Y4-F1
#
_cell.length_a   1.000
_cell.length_b   1.000
_cell.length_c   1.000
_cell.angle_alpha   90.00
_cell.angle_beta   90.00
_cell.angle_gamma   90.00
#
_symmetry.space_group_name_H-M   'P 1'
#
loop_
_entity.id
_entity.type
_entity.pdbx_description
1 polymer ?
#
loop_
_entity_poly.entity_id
_entity_poly.type
_entity_poly.pdbx_seq_one_letter_code
_entity_poly.pdbx_strand_id
1 'polypeptide(L)'
;MSKGVHVTPNLDYVGFDPDSPANFRRSVYRFVFRTVPDPLMQLMDCPDASQHAPKRESSVTALQALAMLNNRFLVRQSERLAKRLRHESSSLSTQVRELFELAYHREPEPEEGRLVLALAREHGLANACRVILNSSEFVFLN
;
A
#
# COMPACT_ATOMS: atom_id res chain seq x y z
N MET A 1 0.41 22.60 35.82
CA MET A 1 0.10 21.20 36.15
C MET A 1 0.70 20.32 35.07
N SER A 2 1.62 19.41 35.43
CA SER A 2 2.14 18.39 34.52
C SER A 2 0.98 17.55 34.00
N LYS A 3 0.84 17.40 32.68
CA LYS A 3 -0.14 16.48 32.09
C LYS A 3 0.09 15.09 32.70
N GLY A 4 -0.94 14.49 33.27
CA GLY A 4 -0.84 13.17 33.90
C GLY A 4 -0.35 12.11 32.92
N VAL A 5 0.24 11.03 33.43
CA VAL A 5 0.84 9.91 32.66
C VAL A 5 -0.17 9.19 31.73
N HIS A 6 -1.47 9.51 31.85
CA HIS A 6 -2.57 8.99 31.02
C HIS A 6 -3.19 10.08 30.13
N VAL A 7 -2.41 10.71 29.26
CA VAL A 7 -3.00 11.47 28.15
C VAL A 7 -3.14 10.53 26.97
N THR A 8 -4.39 10.24 26.57
CA THR A 8 -4.65 9.61 25.28
C THR A 8 -3.98 10.46 24.20
N PRO A 9 -3.02 9.94 23.44
CA PRO A 9 -2.34 10.72 22.42
C PRO A 9 -3.36 11.22 21.40
N ASN A 10 -3.22 12.47 20.96
CA ASN A 10 -4.03 12.99 19.88
C ASN A 10 -3.72 12.19 18.62
N LEU A 11 -4.76 11.55 18.08
CA LEU A 11 -4.63 10.66 16.94
C LEU A 11 -4.78 11.47 15.66
N ASP A 12 -3.67 11.69 14.96
CA ASP A 12 -3.65 12.41 13.69
C ASP A 12 -3.24 11.47 12.55
N TYR A 13 -4.25 10.88 11.91
CA TYR A 13 -4.05 10.05 10.72
C TYR A 13 -3.77 10.88 9.46
N VAL A 14 -4.16 12.16 9.44
CA VAL A 14 -4.01 13.04 8.27
C VAL A 14 -2.56 13.56 8.20
N GLY A 15 -2.02 13.98 9.35
CA GLY A 15 -0.64 14.40 9.52
C GLY A 15 0.38 13.25 9.55
N PHE A 16 -0.05 12.00 9.36
CA PHE A 16 0.85 10.86 9.28
C PHE A 16 1.91 11.08 8.18
N ASP A 17 3.18 11.07 8.59
CA ASP A 17 4.32 11.18 7.68
C ASP A 17 4.81 9.78 7.26
N PRO A 18 4.55 9.34 6.01
CA PRO A 18 5.03 8.04 5.54
C PRO A 18 6.56 7.95 5.48
N ASP A 19 7.29 9.07 5.49
CA ASP A 19 8.75 9.15 5.41
C ASP A 19 9.49 9.10 6.74
N SER A 20 8.77 9.24 7.85
CA SER A 20 9.39 9.12 9.17
C SER A 20 10.00 7.73 9.37
N PRO A 21 11.28 7.62 9.81
CA PRO A 21 11.94 6.33 10.04
C PRO A 21 11.19 5.41 11.00
N ALA A 22 10.47 5.99 11.98
CA ALA A 22 9.65 5.23 12.91
C ALA A 22 8.57 4.39 12.19
N ASN A 23 8.14 4.82 11.00
CA ASN A 23 7.07 4.19 10.22
C ASN A 23 7.57 3.09 9.29
N PHE A 24 8.88 2.79 9.24
CA PHE A 24 9.44 1.70 8.43
C PHE A 24 9.34 0.37 9.16
N ARG A 25 8.10 -0.08 9.37
CA ARG A 25 7.78 -1.31 10.08
C ARG A 25 6.65 -2.05 9.40
N ARG A 26 6.62 -3.37 9.57
CA ARG A 26 5.49 -4.20 9.11
C ARG A 26 4.24 -3.84 9.90
N SER A 27 3.08 -3.95 9.25
CA SER A 27 1.76 -3.64 9.85
C SER A 27 1.45 -4.47 11.10
N VAL A 28 2.02 -5.68 11.22
CA VAL A 28 1.93 -6.54 12.42
C VAL A 28 2.49 -5.88 13.69
N TYR A 29 3.39 -4.90 13.57
CA TYR A 29 3.96 -4.14 14.69
C TYR A 29 3.30 -2.78 14.89
N ARG A 30 2.12 -2.55 14.31
CA ARG A 30 1.38 -1.30 14.45
C ARG A 30 0.64 -1.26 15.79
N PHE A 31 0.72 -0.13 16.48
CA PHE A 31 -0.17 0.17 17.60
C PHE A 31 -1.59 0.45 17.09
N VAL A 32 -2.61 -0.18 17.68
CA VAL A 32 -4.01 -0.03 17.27
C VAL A 32 -4.82 0.54 18.42
N PHE A 33 -5.53 1.64 18.16
CA PHE A 33 -6.55 2.14 19.08
C PHE A 33 -7.83 1.34 18.86
N ARG A 34 -8.32 0.69 19.91
CA ARG A 34 -9.54 -0.15 19.80
C ARG A 34 -10.81 0.65 19.55
N THR A 35 -10.84 1.92 19.97
CA THR A 35 -12.02 2.79 19.88
C THR A 35 -12.00 3.73 18.70
N VAL A 36 -10.85 3.88 18.03
CA VAL A 36 -10.69 4.78 16.88
C VAL A 36 -10.00 4.00 15.77
N PRO A 37 -10.74 3.55 14.74
CA PRO A 37 -10.17 2.79 13.66
C PRO A 37 -9.28 3.69 12.78
N ASP A 38 -8.27 3.07 12.17
CA ASP A 38 -7.48 3.73 11.13
C ASP A 38 -8.36 3.88 9.87
N PRO A 39 -8.51 5.08 9.28
CA PRO A 39 -9.42 5.30 8.16
C PRO A 39 -9.14 4.44 6.93
N LEU A 40 -7.86 4.19 6.61
CA LEU A 40 -7.49 3.34 5.47
C LEU A 40 -7.83 1.88 5.79
N MET A 41 -7.51 1.42 7.00
CA MET A 41 -7.82 0.05 7.40
C MET A 41 -9.33 -0.19 7.47
N GLN A 42 -10.11 0.76 8.01
CA GLN A 42 -11.56 0.67 8.08
C GLN A 42 -12.17 0.55 6.69
N LEU A 43 -11.68 1.33 5.73
CA LEU A 43 -12.14 1.25 4.35
C LEU A 43 -11.79 -0.10 3.71
N MET A 44 -10.68 -0.73 4.11
CA MET A 44 -10.23 -2.04 3.60
C MET A 44 -10.78 -3.23 4.41
N ASP A 45 -11.98 -3.06 5.00
CA ASP A 45 -12.70 -4.07 5.78
C ASP A 45 -11.84 -4.69 6.91
N CYS A 46 -10.96 -3.89 7.51
CA CYS A 46 -10.20 -4.33 8.69
C CYS A 46 -11.18 -4.61 9.84
N PRO A 47 -11.08 -5.79 10.48
CA PRO A 47 -11.91 -6.10 11.64
C PRO A 47 -11.80 -5.06 12.76
N ASP A 48 -12.91 -4.86 13.44
CA ASP A 48 -12.97 -4.04 14.66
C ASP A 48 -12.09 -4.69 15.75
N ALA A 49 -11.10 -3.94 16.23
CA ALA A 49 -10.15 -4.40 17.23
C ALA A 49 -10.76 -4.58 18.64
N SER A 50 -12.01 -4.18 18.84
CA SER A 50 -12.79 -4.41 20.06
C SER A 50 -13.64 -5.68 20.02
N GLN A 51 -13.75 -6.34 18.87
CA GLN A 51 -14.63 -7.50 18.66
C GLN A 51 -13.85 -8.71 18.14
N HIS A 52 -14.44 -9.90 18.29
CA HIS A 52 -13.94 -11.10 17.65
C HIS A 52 -14.40 -11.15 16.18
N ALA A 53 -13.48 -11.47 15.27
CA ALA A 53 -13.76 -11.67 13.85
C ALA A 53 -13.27 -13.06 13.43
N PRO A 54 -14.11 -14.11 13.56
CA PRO A 54 -13.70 -15.49 13.25
C PRO A 54 -13.43 -15.69 11.75
N LYS A 55 -14.02 -14.85 10.91
CA LYS A 55 -13.78 -14.80 9.46
C LYS A 55 -13.52 -13.34 9.07
N ARG A 56 -12.59 -13.14 8.15
CA ARG A 56 -12.38 -11.83 7.52
C ARG A 56 -13.43 -11.63 6.44
N GLU A 57 -14.22 -10.57 6.58
CA GLU A 57 -15.04 -10.06 5.49
C GLU A 57 -14.16 -9.28 4.50
N SER A 58 -14.48 -9.37 3.23
CA SER A 58 -13.76 -8.66 2.17
C SER A 58 -14.75 -8.20 1.11
N SER A 59 -14.74 -6.91 0.85
CA SER A 59 -15.50 -6.29 -0.23
C SER A 59 -14.59 -5.92 -1.38
N VAL A 60 -15.17 -5.81 -2.57
CA VAL A 60 -14.52 -5.22 -3.75
C VAL A 60 -15.37 -4.05 -4.18
N THR A 61 -15.01 -2.84 -3.74
CA THR A 61 -15.76 -1.62 -4.06
C THR A 61 -14.91 -0.63 -4.85
N ALA A 62 -15.58 0.16 -5.70
CA ALA A 62 -14.92 1.26 -6.42
C ALA A 62 -14.28 2.29 -5.46
N LEU A 63 -14.87 2.48 -4.28
CA LEU A 63 -14.34 3.38 -3.26
C LEU A 63 -13.01 2.87 -2.69
N GLN A 64 -12.91 1.57 -2.41
CA GLN A 64 -11.66 0.93 -1.96
C GLN A 64 -10.55 1.09 -3.02
N ALA A 65 -10.85 0.78 -4.28
CA ALA A 65 -9.90 0.93 -5.38
C ALA A 65 -9.46 2.41 -5.57
N LEU A 66 -10.41 3.36 -5.47
CA LEU A 66 -10.12 4.79 -5.58
C LEU A 66 -9.29 5.30 -4.40
N ALA A 67 -9.54 4.79 -3.19
CA ALA A 67 -8.76 5.16 -2.02
C ALA A 67 -7.35 4.57 -2.07
N MET A 68 -7.19 3.30 -2.42
CA MET A 68 -5.88 2.69 -2.65
C MET A 68 -5.09 3.45 -3.70
N LEU A 69 -5.77 3.84 -4.80
CA LEU A 69 -5.16 4.68 -5.81
C LEU A 69 -4.68 6.00 -5.18
N ASN A 70 -5.52 6.75 -4.48
CA ASN A 70 -5.22 8.14 -4.08
C ASN A 70 -4.61 8.31 -2.69
N ASN A 71 -4.48 7.26 -1.89
CA ASN A 71 -3.97 7.37 -0.54
C ASN A 71 -2.48 7.76 -0.54
N ARG A 72 -2.11 8.78 0.24
CA ARG A 72 -0.74 9.31 0.35
C ARG A 72 0.29 8.24 0.71
N PHE A 73 -0.05 7.31 1.59
CA PHE A 73 0.84 6.21 1.95
C PHE A 73 1.10 5.29 0.75
N LEU A 74 0.06 4.92 -0.01
CA LEU A 74 0.20 4.07 -1.20
C LEU A 74 1.03 4.77 -2.28
N VAL A 75 0.73 6.03 -2.58
CA VAL A 75 1.53 6.84 -3.53
C VAL A 75 3.01 6.83 -3.14
N ARG A 76 3.30 7.05 -1.85
CA ARG A 76 4.68 7.05 -1.37
C ARG A 76 5.35 5.68 -1.44
N GLN A 77 4.62 4.59 -1.19
CA GLN A 77 5.15 3.24 -1.37
C GLN A 77 5.44 2.94 -2.85
N SER A 78 4.58 3.38 -3.77
CA SER A 78 4.81 3.23 -5.22
C SER A 78 6.08 3.96 -5.69
N GLU A 79 6.33 5.17 -5.18
CA GLU A 79 7.56 5.92 -5.47
C GLU A 79 8.82 5.20 -4.97
N ARG A 80 8.75 4.61 -3.77
CA ARG A 80 9.85 3.84 -3.17
C ARG A 80 10.13 2.57 -3.95
N LEU A 81 9.09 1.83 -4.32
CA LEU A 81 9.22 0.63 -5.14
C LEU A 81 9.88 0.97 -6.48
N ALA A 82 9.41 2.03 -7.13
CA ALA A 82 10.03 2.51 -8.37
C ALA A 82 11.48 2.97 -8.17
N LYS A 83 11.82 3.59 -7.04
CA LYS A 83 13.21 3.96 -6.71
C LYS A 83 14.09 2.73 -6.54
N ARG A 84 13.58 1.69 -5.88
CA ARG A 84 14.28 0.41 -5.70
C ARG A 84 14.55 -0.25 -7.05
N LEU A 85 13.53 -0.39 -7.90
CA LEU A 85 13.66 -0.99 -9.23
C LEU A 85 14.68 -0.24 -10.10
N ARG A 86 14.68 1.10 -10.08
CA ARG A 86 15.69 1.91 -10.80
C ARG A 86 17.11 1.72 -10.29
N HIS A 87 17.28 1.33 -9.03
CA HIS A 87 18.59 1.06 -8.45
C HIS A 87 19.08 -0.35 -8.78
N GLU A 88 18.17 -1.33 -8.83
CA GLU A 88 18.48 -2.74 -9.10
C GLU A 88 18.72 -3.00 -10.59
N SER A 89 18.05 -2.25 -11.49
CA SER A 89 18.11 -2.47 -12.94
C SER A 89 18.16 -1.17 -13.75
N SER A 90 18.88 -1.18 -14.87
CA SER A 90 19.03 -0.03 -15.78
C SER A 90 17.98 0.03 -16.90
N SER A 91 17.48 -1.12 -17.36
CA SER A 91 16.46 -1.18 -18.42
C SER A 91 15.05 -1.14 -17.85
N LEU A 92 14.18 -0.33 -18.45
CA LEU A 92 12.77 -0.24 -18.06
C LEU A 92 12.04 -1.57 -18.25
N SER A 93 12.40 -2.39 -19.26
CA SER A 93 11.80 -3.71 -19.44
C SER A 93 12.14 -4.66 -18.29
N THR A 94 13.39 -4.63 -17.83
CA THR A 94 13.84 -5.44 -16.69
C THR A 94 13.17 -4.97 -15.39
N GLN A 95 13.06 -3.65 -15.19
CA GLN A 95 12.36 -3.07 -14.04
C GLN A 95 10.87 -3.49 -14.01
N VAL A 96 10.20 -3.59 -15.16
CA VAL A 96 8.82 -4.08 -15.23
C VAL A 96 8.75 -5.56 -14.88
N ARG A 97 9.68 -6.40 -15.35
CA ARG A 97 9.72 -7.81 -14.97
C ARG A 97 9.93 -7.97 -13.45
N GLU A 98 10.91 -7.27 -12.89
CA GLU A 98 11.20 -7.26 -11.44
C GLU A 98 10.02 -6.75 -10.61
N LEU A 99 9.24 -5.80 -11.12
CA LEU A 99 8.01 -5.34 -10.47
C LEU A 99 7.00 -6.49 -10.31
N PHE A 100 6.80 -7.32 -11.33
CA PHE A 100 5.93 -8.49 -11.25
C PHE A 100 6.49 -9.56 -10.31
N GLU A 101 7.79 -9.82 -10.35
CA GLU A 101 8.43 -10.78 -9.45
C GLU A 101 8.30 -10.35 -7.97
N LEU A 102 8.44 -9.05 -7.69
CA LEU A 102 8.32 -8.50 -6.35
C LEU A 102 6.87 -8.42 -5.85
N ALA A 103 5.90 -8.12 -6.73
CA ALA A 103 4.51 -7.91 -6.35
C ALA A 103 3.69 -9.21 -6.38
N TYR A 104 3.92 -10.07 -7.38
CA TYR A 104 3.11 -11.25 -7.67
C TYR A 104 3.89 -12.57 -7.58
N HIS A 105 5.21 -12.52 -7.39
CA HIS A 105 6.06 -13.71 -7.35
C HIS A 105 6.02 -14.58 -8.62
N ARG A 106 5.81 -13.94 -9.78
CA ARG A 106 5.84 -14.56 -11.11
C ARG A 106 6.37 -13.60 -12.17
N GLU A 107 6.67 -14.11 -13.36
CA GLU A 107 6.92 -13.27 -14.53
C GLU A 107 5.61 -12.68 -15.10
N PRO A 108 5.66 -11.50 -15.75
CA PRO A 108 4.52 -10.95 -16.46
C PRO A 108 4.16 -11.82 -17.67
N GLU A 109 2.87 -11.98 -17.95
CA GLU A 109 2.45 -12.46 -19.25
C GLU A 109 2.84 -11.44 -20.34
N PRO A 110 3.01 -11.87 -21.61
CA PRO A 110 3.48 -10.98 -22.68
C PRO A 110 2.65 -9.69 -22.83
N GLU A 111 1.33 -9.80 -22.68
CA GLU A 111 0.43 -8.65 -22.79
C GLU A 111 0.48 -7.74 -21.56
N GLU A 112 0.54 -8.33 -20.36
CA GLU A 112 0.68 -7.57 -19.11
C GLU A 112 1.97 -6.75 -19.09
N GLY A 113 3.10 -7.39 -19.45
CA GLY A 113 4.40 -6.74 -19.55
C GLY A 113 4.37 -5.60 -20.57
N ARG A 114 3.72 -5.79 -21.72
CA ARG A 114 3.55 -4.76 -22.75
C ARG A 114 2.76 -3.56 -22.23
N LEU A 115 1.63 -3.78 -21.57
CA LEU A 115 0.75 -2.73 -21.05
C LEU A 115 1.43 -1.94 -19.92
N VAL A 116 2.05 -2.63 -18.96
CA VAL A 116 2.73 -1.97 -17.83
C VAL A 116 3.97 -1.23 -18.30
N LEU A 117 4.69 -1.76 -19.29
CA LEU A 117 5.81 -1.05 -19.92
C LEU A 117 5.36 0.23 -20.64
N ALA A 118 4.25 0.17 -21.38
CA ALA A 118 3.68 1.36 -22.02
C ALA A 118 3.29 2.42 -20.98
N LEU A 119 2.59 2.00 -19.92
CA LEU A 119 2.22 2.86 -18.79
C LEU A 119 3.44 3.49 -18.12
N ALA A 120 4.49 2.71 -17.88
CA ALA A 120 5.72 3.20 -17.26
C ALA A 120 6.47 4.20 -18.15
N ARG A 121 6.40 4.06 -19.47
CA ARG A 121 6.97 5.03 -20.43
C ARG A 121 6.20 6.33 -20.46
N GLU A 122 4.87 6.25 -20.46
CA GLU A 122 4.00 7.42 -20.61
C GLU A 122 3.86 8.23 -19.31
N HIS A 123 3.73 7.53 -18.17
CA HIS A 123 3.42 8.15 -16.87
C HIS A 123 4.48 7.90 -15.80
N GLY A 124 5.57 7.21 -16.14
CA GLY A 124 6.67 6.91 -15.22
C GLY A 124 6.46 5.66 -14.38
N LEU A 125 7.59 5.05 -13.95
CA LEU A 125 7.59 3.79 -13.22
C LEU A 125 6.84 3.83 -11.88
N ALA A 126 6.79 4.99 -11.21
CA ALA A 126 6.03 5.14 -9.96
C ALA A 126 4.52 4.93 -10.18
N ASN A 127 3.97 5.42 -11.29
CA ASN A 127 2.57 5.20 -11.63
C ASN A 127 2.31 3.75 -12.08
N ALA A 128 3.27 3.11 -12.75
CA ALA A 128 3.18 1.67 -13.03
C ALA A 128 3.14 0.84 -11.74
N CYS A 129 4.02 1.14 -10.77
CA CYS A 129 4.00 0.52 -9.45
C CYS A 129 2.65 0.75 -8.73
N ARG A 130 2.10 1.96 -8.84
CA ARG A 130 0.81 2.32 -8.23
C ARG A 130 -0.35 1.51 -8.78
N VAL A 131 -0.38 1.26 -10.10
CA VAL A 131 -1.41 0.41 -10.72
C VAL A 131 -1.27 -1.04 -10.28
N ILE A 132 -0.04 -1.58 -10.26
CA ILE A 132 0.23 -2.95 -9.78
C ILE A 132 -0.20 -3.13 -8.32
N LEU A 133 0.14 -2.19 -7.44
CA LEU A 133 -0.25 -2.25 -6.02
C LEU A 133 -1.77 -2.07 -5.78
N ASN A 134 -2.52 -1.61 -6.79
CA ASN A 134 -3.97 -1.45 -6.74
C ASN A 134 -4.71 -2.56 -7.52
N SER A 135 -4.00 -3.56 -8.04
CA SER A 135 -4.60 -4.66 -8.76
C SER A 135 -5.25 -5.67 -7.80
N SER A 136 -6.25 -6.41 -8.30
CA SER A 136 -6.84 -7.49 -7.53
C SER A 136 -5.83 -8.59 -7.17
N GLU A 137 -4.87 -8.88 -8.06
CA GLU A 137 -3.84 -9.89 -7.83
C GLU A 137 -2.89 -9.51 -6.68
N PHE A 138 -2.65 -8.21 -6.47
CA PHE A 138 -1.88 -7.75 -5.31
C PHE A 138 -2.72 -7.75 -4.03
N VAL A 139 -3.97 -7.28 -4.12
CA VAL A 139 -4.82 -7.02 -2.96
C VAL A 139 -5.40 -8.30 -2.37
N PHE A 140 -5.67 -9.31 -3.19
CA PHE A 140 -6.29 -10.56 -2.79
C PHE A 140 -5.32 -11.73 -2.91
N LEU A 141 -5.31 -12.60 -1.89
CA LEU A 141 -4.67 -13.91 -1.98
C LEU A 141 -5.66 -14.84 -2.67
N ASN A 142 -5.36 -15.23 -3.91
CA ASN A 142 -6.12 -16.24 -4.66
C ASN A 142 -5.71 -17.66 -4.26
#